data_AF-A0A1F9IJ90-F1
#
_entry.id   AF-A0A1F9IJ90-F1
#
_cell.length_a   1.000
_cell.length_b   1.000
_cell.length_c   1.000
_cell.angle_alpha   90.00
_cell.angle_beta   90.00
_cell.angle_gamma   90.00
#
_symmetry.space_group_name_H-M   'P 1'
#
loop_
_entity.id
_entity.type
_entity.pdbx_description
1 polymer ?
#
loop_
_entity_poly.entity_id
_entity_poly.type
_entity_poly.pdbx_seq_one_letter_code
_entity_poly.pdbx_strand_id
1 'polypeptide(L)'
;MGKAQIDIPKEKIAEFCKKWQIREFSFFGSVLRDDFRPESDIDVIVDFTPEASHSLFDLVDMTDELKDIFSREVDLLTKRSVEQSRNYIRRKAILSSIEVVYVS
;
A
#
# COMPACT_ATOMS: atom_id res chain seq x y z
N MET A 1 -16.73 1.97 6.07
CA MET A 1 -15.52 1.33 5.53
C MET A 1 -15.68 1.29 4.03
N GLY A 2 -14.84 2.05 3.32
CA GLY A 2 -14.90 2.14 1.87
C GLY A 2 -14.24 0.90 1.30
N LYS A 3 -14.94 0.20 0.41
CA LYS A 3 -14.33 -0.89 -0.36
C LYS A 3 -13.43 -0.25 -1.42
N ALA A 4 -12.27 -0.85 -1.67
CA ALA A 4 -11.41 -0.40 -2.77
C ALA A 4 -12.21 -0.40 -4.08
N GLN A 5 -12.11 0.70 -4.83
CA GLN A 5 -12.85 0.93 -6.08
C GLN A 5 -12.13 0.34 -7.30
N ILE A 6 -11.24 -0.63 -7.08
CA ILE A 6 -10.43 -1.31 -8.09
C ILE A 6 -10.59 -2.82 -7.98
N ASP A 7 -10.34 -3.51 -9.10
CA ASP A 7 -10.15 -4.96 -9.04
C ASP A 7 -8.81 -5.26 -8.37
N ILE A 8 -8.84 -6.13 -7.36
CA ILE A 8 -7.67 -6.47 -6.56
C ILE A 8 -7.24 -7.87 -6.98
N PRO A 9 -6.09 -8.03 -7.67
CA PRO A 9 -5.57 -9.35 -8.02
C PRO A 9 -4.97 -10.01 -6.77
N LYS A 10 -5.83 -10.57 -5.90
CA LYS A 10 -5.47 -11.07 -4.56
C LYS A 10 -4.33 -12.08 -4.59
N GLU A 11 -4.28 -12.94 -5.60
CA GLU A 11 -3.23 -13.94 -5.78
C GLU A 11 -1.86 -13.28 -6.01
N LYS A 12 -1.79 -12.34 -6.96
CA LYS A 12 -0.56 -11.56 -7.22
C LYS A 12 -0.13 -10.76 -5.99
N ILE A 13 -1.09 -10.17 -5.26
CA ILE A 13 -0.78 -9.43 -4.03
C ILE A 13 -0.24 -10.36 -2.94
N ALA A 14 -0.81 -11.57 -2.79
CA ALA A 14 -0.28 -12.54 -1.84
C ALA A 14 1.14 -13.00 -2.20
N GLU A 15 1.44 -13.21 -3.49
CA GLU A 15 2.78 -13.55 -3.96
C GLU A 15 3.77 -12.39 -3.72
N PHE A 16 3.38 -11.17 -4.08
CA PHE A 16 4.13 -9.96 -3.80
C PHE A 16 4.44 -9.83 -2.30
N CYS A 17 3.43 -9.98 -1.44
CA CYS A 17 3.61 -9.86 0.00
C CYS A 17 4.56 -10.92 0.56
N LYS A 18 4.49 -12.15 0.07
CA LYS A 18 5.41 -13.22 0.47
C LYS A 18 6.84 -12.93 0.01
N LYS A 19 7.02 -12.50 -1.24
CA LYS A 19 8.34 -12.17 -1.83
C LYS A 19 9.04 -11.08 -1.02
N TRP A 20 8.30 -10.04 -0.65
CA TRP A 20 8.82 -8.87 0.04
C TRP A 20 8.65 -8.92 1.56
N GLN A 21 8.33 -10.08 2.14
CA GLN A 21 8.18 -10.24 3.60
C GLN A 21 7.24 -9.19 4.22
N ILE A 22 6.14 -8.90 3.54
CA ILE A 22 5.08 -7.98 3.98
C ILE A 22 4.10 -8.77 4.85
N ARG A 23 3.95 -8.32 6.08
CA ARG A 23 2.97 -8.87 7.04
C ARG A 23 1.57 -8.33 6.80
N GLU A 24 1.45 -7.06 6.42
CA GLU A 24 0.17 -6.39 6.20
C GLU A 24 0.25 -5.54 4.94
N PHE A 25 -0.66 -5.75 4.00
CA PHE A 25 -0.84 -4.91 2.82
C PHE A 25 -2.23 -4.31 2.84
N SER A 26 -2.27 -2.99 2.72
CA SER A 26 -3.51 -2.25 2.84
C SER A 26 -3.57 -1.10 1.85
N PHE A 27 -4.78 -0.75 1.44
CA PHE A 27 -5.03 0.48 0.69
C PHE A 27 -5.39 1.60 1.64
N PHE A 28 -5.14 2.85 1.24
CA PHE A 28 -5.57 4.03 1.99
C PHE A 28 -5.97 5.15 1.03
N GLY A 29 -6.47 6.27 1.53
CA GLY A 29 -6.60 7.48 0.70
C GLY A 29 -7.61 7.36 -0.44
N SER A 30 -7.21 7.79 -1.63
CA SER A 30 -8.14 8.08 -2.74
C SER A 30 -8.80 6.84 -3.34
N VAL A 31 -8.11 5.70 -3.35
CA VAL A 31 -8.61 4.41 -3.89
C VAL A 31 -9.82 3.85 -3.13
N LEU A 32 -10.08 4.34 -1.92
CA LEU A 32 -11.20 3.92 -1.07
C LEU A 32 -12.41 4.86 -1.15
N ARG A 33 -12.29 5.98 -1.89
CA ARG A 33 -13.34 7.00 -2.00
C ARG A 33 -14.12 6.83 -3.30
N ASP A 34 -15.41 7.20 -3.27
CA ASP A 34 -16.31 7.07 -4.43
C ASP A 34 -15.96 8.02 -5.60
N ASP A 35 -15.10 9.02 -5.36
CA ASP A 35 -14.58 9.95 -6.38
C ASP A 35 -13.29 9.46 -7.05
N PHE A 36 -12.91 8.19 -6.84
CA PHE A 36 -11.74 7.59 -7.44
C PHE A 36 -11.86 7.58 -8.98
N ARG A 37 -10.85 8.17 -9.65
CA ARG A 37 -10.84 8.29 -11.11
C ARG A 37 -9.93 7.22 -11.74
N PRO A 38 -10.13 6.88 -13.01
CA PRO A 38 -9.24 5.98 -13.74
C PRO A 38 -7.78 6.47 -13.83
N GLU A 39 -7.58 7.79 -13.78
CA GLU A 39 -6.25 8.44 -13.83
C GLU A 39 -5.61 8.61 -12.44
N SER A 40 -6.27 8.20 -11.36
CA SER A 40 -5.75 8.37 -9.99
C SER A 40 -4.64 7.36 -9.68
N ASP A 41 -3.69 7.75 -8.85
CA ASP A 41 -2.68 6.83 -8.33
C ASP A 41 -3.31 5.87 -7.32
N ILE A 42 -2.72 4.68 -7.16
CA ILE A 42 -3.15 3.70 -6.16
C ILE A 42 -2.28 3.88 -4.90
N ASP A 43 -2.91 4.41 -3.86
CA ASP A 43 -2.29 4.63 -2.54
C ASP A 43 -2.21 3.32 -1.75
N VAL A 44 -1.00 2.79 -1.53
CA VAL A 44 -0.73 1.53 -0.84
C VAL A 44 0.13 1.76 0.39
N ILE A 45 -0.26 1.16 1.52
CA ILE A 45 0.55 1.12 2.74
C ILE A 45 0.89 -0.32 3.11
N VAL A 46 2.18 -0.58 3.32
CA VAL A 46 2.70 -1.89 3.70
C VAL A 46 3.36 -1.86 5.06
N ASP A 47 3.21 -2.97 5.79
CA ASP A 47 3.94 -3.25 7.01
C ASP A 47 4.78 -4.50 6.84
N PHE A 48 6.08 -4.37 7.04
CA PHE A 48 7.03 -5.47 6.87
C PHE A 48 7.14 -6.31 8.14
N THR A 49 7.55 -7.57 8.00
CA THR A 49 7.94 -8.38 9.15
C THR A 49 9.17 -7.79 9.84
N PRO A 50 9.34 -7.97 11.17
CA PRO A 50 10.52 -7.47 11.90
C PRO A 50 11.87 -7.91 11.33
N GLU A 51 11.91 -9.06 10.65
CA GLU A 51 13.11 -9.65 10.06
C GLU A 51 13.42 -9.10 8.65
N ALA A 52 12.47 -8.37 8.05
CA ALA A 52 12.63 -7.82 6.73
C ALA A 52 13.61 -6.64 6.75
N SER A 53 14.57 -6.64 5.82
CA SER A 53 15.54 -5.58 5.65
C SER A 53 15.52 -5.11 4.21
N HIS A 54 14.75 -4.05 3.94
CA HIS A 54 14.64 -3.44 2.62
C HIS A 54 15.42 -2.13 2.55
N SER A 55 16.18 -1.98 1.48
CA SER A 55 16.83 -0.74 1.07
C SER A 55 15.85 0.20 0.36
N LEU A 56 16.31 1.42 0.07
CA LEU A 56 15.52 2.36 -0.74
C LEU A 56 15.32 1.85 -2.18
N PHE A 57 16.27 1.10 -2.73
CA PHE A 57 16.14 0.52 -4.07
C PHE A 57 15.08 -0.59 -4.08
N ASP A 58 15.00 -1.41 -3.03
CA ASP A 58 13.94 -2.42 -2.92
C ASP A 58 12.54 -1.78 -2.90
N LEU A 59 12.38 -0.60 -2.29
CA LEU A 59 11.10 0.13 -2.34
C LEU A 59 10.76 0.64 -3.75
N VAL A 60 11.77 1.00 -4.55
CA VAL A 60 11.57 1.36 -5.96
C VAL A 60 11.14 0.14 -6.76
N ASP A 61 11.84 -0.99 -6.59
CA ASP A 61 11.50 -2.24 -7.27
C ASP A 61 10.10 -2.75 -6.89
N MET A 62 9.73 -2.64 -5.61
CA MET A 62 8.37 -2.93 -5.13
C MET A 62 7.33 -2.03 -5.80
N THR A 63 7.63 -0.75 -5.93
CA THR A 63 6.72 0.22 -6.55
C THR A 63 6.51 -0.11 -8.02
N ASP A 64 7.59 -0.38 -8.76
CA ASP A 64 7.51 -0.76 -10.18
C ASP A 64 6.76 -2.09 -10.37
N GLU A 65 6.99 -3.09 -9.51
CA GLU A 65 6.24 -4.35 -9.54
C GLU A 65 4.74 -4.15 -9.26
N LEU A 66 4.38 -3.26 -8.33
CA LEU A 66 2.98 -2.92 -8.09
C LEU A 66 2.37 -2.16 -9.28
N LYS A 67 3.13 -1.28 -9.93
CA LYS A 67 2.67 -0.60 -11.15
C LYS A 67 2.36 -1.60 -12.25
N ASP A 68 3.17 -2.63 -12.42
CA ASP A 68 2.91 -3.71 -13.38
C ASP A 68 1.68 -4.54 -12.99
N ILE A 69 1.51 -4.86 -11.70
CA ILE A 69 0.35 -5.62 -11.20
C ILE A 69 -0.96 -4.87 -11.44
N PHE A 70 -0.99 -3.56 -11.20
CA PHE A 70 -2.20 -2.74 -11.32
C PHE A 70 -2.33 -2.02 -12.67
N SER A 71 -1.28 -2.04 -13.51
CA SER A 71 -1.18 -1.28 -14.75
C SER A 71 -1.43 0.22 -14.57
N ARG A 72 -1.03 0.77 -13.40
CA ARG A 72 -1.30 2.14 -12.95
C ARG A 72 -0.17 2.65 -12.08
N GLU A 73 -0.07 3.96 -11.92
CA GLU A 73 0.82 4.57 -10.94
C GLU A 73 0.41 4.17 -9.51
N VAL A 74 1.40 3.92 -8.66
CA VAL A 74 1.24 3.45 -7.29
C VAL A 74 2.09 4.31 -6.35
N ASP A 75 1.49 4.84 -5.29
CA ASP A 75 2.21 5.47 -4.19
C ASP A 75 2.37 4.46 -3.05
N LEU A 76 3.59 3.99 -2.85
CA LEU A 76 3.94 3.00 -1.82
C LEU A 76 4.47 3.71 -0.57
N LEU A 77 3.73 3.58 0.53
CA LEU A 77 4.16 4.02 1.85
C LEU A 77 4.44 2.83 2.77
N THR A 78 5.37 3.01 3.69
CA THR A 78 5.59 2.06 4.78
C THR A 78 4.87 2.54 6.04
N LYS A 79 4.21 1.63 6.77
CA LYS A 79 3.49 1.94 8.01
C LYS A 79 4.39 2.68 9.00
N ARG A 80 5.62 2.20 9.15
CA ARG A 80 6.66 2.83 9.97
C ARG A 80 6.96 4.28 9.57
N SER A 81 7.10 4.58 8.26
CA SER A 81 7.35 5.95 7.77
C SER A 81 6.18 6.89 8.11
N VAL A 82 4.96 6.41 7.95
CA VAL A 82 3.74 7.18 8.29
C VAL A 82 3.64 7.43 9.80
N GLU A 83 3.94 6.42 10.62
CA GLU A 83 3.92 6.53 12.08
C GLU A 83 4.95 7.54 12.62
N GLN A 84 6.15 7.54 12.02
CA GLN A 84 7.25 8.44 12.35
C GLN A 84 7.06 9.85 11.79
N SER A 85 6.07 10.07 10.91
CA SER A 85 5.82 11.38 10.32
C SER A 85 5.50 12.43 11.40
N ARG A 86 6.18 13.58 11.33
CA ARG A 86 5.93 14.73 12.21
C ARG A 86 4.56 15.39 11.93
N ASN A 87 3.98 15.13 10.77
CA ASN A 87 2.66 15.65 10.41
C ASN A 87 1.56 14.75 10.99
N TYR A 88 1.14 15.08 12.20
CA TYR A 88 0.09 14.35 12.94
C TYR A 88 -1.22 14.24 12.16
N ILE A 89 -1.62 15.31 11.45
CA ILE A 89 -2.88 15.33 10.69
C ILE A 89 -2.82 14.30 9.56
N ARG A 90 -1.74 14.31 8.76
CA ARG A 90 -1.55 13.35 7.68
C ARG A 90 -1.47 11.92 8.21
N ARG A 91 -0.70 11.68 9.27
CA ARG A 91 -0.59 10.38 9.92
C ARG A 91 -1.98 9.85 10.35
N LYS A 92 -2.75 10.67 11.07
CA LYS A 92 -4.08 10.27 11.54
C LYS A 92 -5.04 9.99 10.38
N ALA A 93 -5.03 10.84 9.35
CA ALA A 93 -5.88 10.66 8.18
C ALA A 93 -5.58 9.35 7.45
N ILE A 94 -4.29 9.03 7.22
CA ILE A 94 -3.88 7.78 6.58
C ILE A 94 -4.28 6.59 7.47
N LEU A 95 -3.81 6.53 8.71
CA LEU A 95 -4.00 5.36 9.59
C LEU A 95 -5.47 5.06 9.92
N SER A 96 -6.35 6.07 9.92
CA SER A 96 -7.78 5.88 10.18
C SER A 96 -8.60 5.48 8.96
N SER A 97 -8.02 5.56 7.76
CA SER A 97 -8.68 5.23 6.49
C SER A 97 -8.12 3.97 5.84
N ILE A 98 -7.32 3.17 6.55
CA ILE A 98 -6.71 1.97 5.99
C ILE A 98 -7.76 0.87 5.81
N GLU A 99 -7.75 0.24 4.62
CA GLU A 99 -8.49 -0.98 4.33
C GLU A 99 -7.50 -2.12 4.07
N VAL A 100 -7.48 -3.10 4.97
CA VAL A 100 -6.54 -4.23 4.92
C VAL A 100 -7.00 -5.23 3.86
N VAL A 101 -6.06 -5.64 3.00
CA VAL A 101 -6.33 -6.56 1.89
C VAL A 101 -5.59 -7.88 2.04
N TYR A 102 -4.43 -7.87 2.68
CA TYR A 102 -3.66 -9.07 2.97
C TYR A 102 -3.03 -8.99 4.35
N VAL A 103 -3.04 -10.13 5.05
CA VAL A 103 -2.33 -10.36 6.31
C VAL A 103 -1.70 -11.76 6.25
N SER A 104 -0.42 -11.87 6.60
CA SER A 104 0.30 -13.16 6.69
C SER A 104 0.29 -13.74 8.11
#